data_AF-A0A3G2HS50-F1
#
_entry.id   AF-A0A3G2HS50-F1
#
_cell.length_a   1.000
_cell.length_b   1.000
_cell.length_c   1.000
_cell.angle_alpha   90.00
_cell.angle_beta   90.00
_cell.angle_gamma   90.00
#
_symmetry.space_group_name_H-M   'P 1'
#
loop_
_entity.id
_entity.type
_entity.pdbx_description
1 polymer ?
#
loop_
_entity_poly.entity_id
_entity_poly.type
_entity_poly.pdbx_seq_one_letter_code
_entity_poly.pdbx_strand_id
1 'polypeptide(L)'
;MVSSSRRAFLMGRRPPQTAWQTFCSRLKARVQGEWSELSAEPHHEQACLEPASSADVHMVLTLAAEYGVTVCLDGVPQASETDGPMIVLAPGRQMARCDRLEPNSNRWFVQPGCLLGEMEAKGFQGLANAPAGMTVAAWLADRRQHDWPSGRTALSGVLHCSVILADNTQAALGPFGQDNRNPLDSLRMQQLISALFQLMGESDTQALRQEQWPCRYRLDALEPVKGEGINLAHLMLGHGGDLAWVEWLVLDEAVLSGSDPQDWSWPNQEQSWQAQDVDSRIKALFDPTDRFSYPGQTL
;
A
#
# COMPACT_ATOMS: atom_id res chain seq x y z
N MET A 1 -7.15 -44.26 60.83
CA MET A 1 -6.01 -43.56 60.19
C MET A 1 -6.53 -42.90 58.93
N VAL A 2 -6.52 -41.57 58.94
CA VAL A 2 -7.15 -40.71 57.93
C VAL A 2 -6.22 -40.60 56.73
N SER A 3 -6.66 -41.08 55.57
CA SER A 3 -6.01 -40.82 54.28
C SER A 3 -6.40 -39.43 53.81
N SER A 4 -5.52 -38.46 54.02
CA SER A 4 -5.65 -37.09 53.54
C SER A 4 -5.03 -37.00 52.14
N SER A 5 -5.82 -37.25 51.11
CA SER A 5 -5.49 -36.89 49.72
C SER A 5 -5.43 -35.36 49.58
N ARG A 6 -4.22 -34.80 49.52
CA ARG A 6 -3.99 -33.41 49.13
C ARG A 6 -3.90 -33.32 47.60
N ARG A 7 -5.04 -33.31 46.92
CA ARG A 7 -5.10 -32.81 45.54
C ARG A 7 -5.11 -31.28 45.59
N ALA A 8 -3.94 -30.69 45.50
CA ALA A 8 -3.80 -29.27 45.21
C ALA A 8 -4.33 -29.02 43.79
N PHE A 9 -5.51 -28.40 43.67
CA PHE A 9 -5.95 -27.80 42.43
C PHE A 9 -5.13 -26.53 42.21
N LEU A 10 -3.98 -26.68 41.56
CA LEU A 10 -3.29 -25.56 40.91
C LEU A 10 -4.15 -25.12 39.71
N MET A 11 -5.24 -24.41 39.98
CA MET A 11 -5.83 -23.53 38.98
C MET A 11 -4.87 -22.36 38.79
N GLY A 12 -3.84 -22.59 37.98
CA GLY A 12 -2.97 -21.54 37.49
C GLY A 12 -3.85 -20.50 36.81
N ARG A 13 -3.93 -19.31 37.39
CA ARG A 13 -4.55 -18.15 36.74
C ARG A 13 -3.85 -17.97 35.40
N ARG A 14 -4.60 -18.12 34.31
CA ARG A 14 -4.10 -17.78 32.97
C ARG A 14 -3.63 -16.32 33.05
N PRO A 15 -2.37 -16.01 32.66
CA PRO A 15 -1.92 -14.63 32.65
C PRO A 15 -2.87 -13.79 31.79
N PRO A 16 -3.06 -12.50 32.11
CA PRO A 16 -3.87 -11.61 31.30
C PRO A 16 -3.34 -11.62 29.87
N GLN A 17 -4.24 -11.66 28.88
CA GLN A 17 -3.83 -11.61 27.47
C GLN A 17 -3.13 -10.28 27.18
N THR A 18 -2.06 -10.33 26.39
CA THR A 18 -1.42 -9.11 25.85
C THR A 18 -2.34 -8.47 24.80
N ALA A 19 -2.11 -7.18 24.49
CA ALA A 19 -2.85 -6.48 23.43
C ALA A 19 -2.77 -7.25 22.09
N TRP A 20 -1.59 -7.75 21.75
CA TRP A 20 -1.36 -8.63 20.60
C TRP A 20 -2.19 -9.92 20.63
N GLN A 21 -2.23 -10.61 21.77
CA GLN A 21 -3.01 -11.84 21.89
C GLN A 21 -4.52 -11.57 21.72
N THR A 22 -5.02 -10.46 22.25
CA THR A 22 -6.42 -10.04 22.06
C THR A 22 -6.68 -9.62 20.61
N PHE A 23 -5.78 -8.88 19.98
CA PHE A 23 -5.82 -8.54 18.56
C PHE A 23 -5.95 -9.81 17.70
N CYS A 24 -5.01 -10.74 17.83
CA CYS A 24 -4.99 -12.01 17.10
C CYS A 24 -6.28 -12.82 17.32
N SER A 25 -6.74 -12.92 18.57
CA SER A 25 -7.96 -13.68 18.89
C SER A 25 -9.21 -13.04 18.28
N ARG A 26 -9.33 -11.70 18.28
CA ARG A 26 -10.49 -11.01 17.70
C ARG A 26 -10.45 -11.01 16.19
N LEU A 27 -9.27 -10.87 15.61
CA LEU A 27 -9.09 -10.86 14.16
C LEU A 27 -9.43 -12.23 13.57
N LYS A 28 -8.84 -13.32 14.09
CA LYS A 28 -9.12 -14.71 13.68
C LYS A 28 -10.60 -15.10 13.79
N ALA A 29 -11.35 -14.46 14.69
CA ALA A 29 -12.78 -14.74 14.87
C ALA A 29 -13.69 -14.01 13.86
N ARG A 30 -13.17 -13.05 13.09
CA ARG A 30 -13.96 -12.15 12.25
C ARG A 30 -13.55 -12.15 10.78
N VAL A 31 -12.29 -12.42 10.48
CA VAL A 31 -11.80 -12.49 9.10
C VAL A 31 -12.06 -13.85 8.49
N GLN A 32 -12.17 -13.87 7.16
CA GLN A 32 -12.29 -15.11 6.38
C GLN A 32 -10.96 -15.53 5.75
N GLY A 33 -10.00 -14.61 5.68
CA GLY A 33 -8.65 -14.82 5.16
C GLY A 33 -7.82 -15.86 5.92
N GLU A 34 -6.73 -16.29 5.29
CA GLU A 34 -5.83 -17.31 5.83
C GLU A 34 -4.77 -16.69 6.73
N TRP A 35 -4.61 -17.26 7.93
CA TRP A 35 -3.68 -16.77 8.94
C TRP A 35 -2.42 -17.64 9.02
N SER A 36 -1.26 -17.01 9.12
CA SER A 36 0.00 -17.66 9.46
C SER A 36 0.80 -16.86 10.50
N GLU A 37 1.54 -17.56 11.35
CA GLU A 37 2.48 -16.93 12.30
C GLU A 37 3.84 -16.80 11.61
N LEU A 38 4.41 -15.59 11.60
CA LEU A 38 5.69 -15.32 10.93
C LEU A 38 6.90 -15.70 11.79
N SER A 39 6.73 -15.71 13.11
CA SER A 39 7.76 -16.16 14.04
C SER A 39 7.15 -17.03 15.13
N ALA A 40 7.83 -18.13 15.45
CA ALA A 40 7.52 -18.99 16.59
C ALA A 40 8.19 -18.52 17.90
N GLU A 41 9.01 -17.45 17.83
CA GLU A 41 9.71 -16.88 18.98
C GLU A 41 8.71 -16.17 19.90
N PRO A 42 8.69 -16.46 21.22
CA PRO A 42 7.71 -15.91 22.17
C PRO A 42 7.69 -14.37 22.29
N HIS A 43 8.72 -13.69 21.80
CA HIS A 43 8.90 -12.24 21.89
C HIS A 43 8.68 -11.51 20.56
N HIS A 44 8.36 -12.22 19.47
CA HIS A 44 8.08 -11.61 18.18
C HIS A 44 6.57 -11.61 17.92
N GLU A 45 5.94 -10.46 18.15
CA GLU A 45 4.51 -10.25 17.93
C GLU A 45 4.25 -9.98 16.43
N GLN A 46 4.45 -11.00 15.60
CA GLN A 46 4.33 -10.89 14.14
C GLN A 46 3.48 -12.00 13.54
N ALA A 47 2.60 -11.63 12.62
CA ALA A 47 1.78 -12.57 11.88
C ALA A 47 1.58 -12.10 10.44
N CYS A 48 1.09 -13.01 9.60
CA CYS A 48 0.65 -12.72 8.25
C CYS A 48 -0.81 -13.15 8.06
N LEU A 49 -1.57 -12.32 7.35
CA LEU A 49 -2.92 -12.60 6.90
C LEU A 49 -2.97 -12.46 5.38
N GLU A 50 -3.44 -13.50 4.70
CA GLU A 50 -3.92 -13.40 3.33
C GLU A 50 -5.42 -13.06 3.35
N PRO A 51 -5.83 -11.78 3.18
CA PRO A 51 -7.24 -11.41 3.25
C PRO A 51 -8.06 -12.07 2.14
N ALA A 52 -9.25 -12.55 2.49
CA ALA A 52 -10.22 -13.09 1.52
C ALA A 52 -10.96 -11.98 0.76
N SER A 53 -11.08 -10.79 1.37
CA SER A 53 -11.83 -9.66 0.82
C SER A 53 -11.41 -8.33 1.43
N SER A 54 -11.90 -7.22 0.85
CA SER A 54 -11.76 -5.89 1.44
C SER A 54 -12.32 -5.79 2.88
N ALA A 55 -13.37 -6.55 3.21
CA ALA A 55 -13.94 -6.55 4.56
C ALA A 55 -12.94 -7.05 5.62
N ASP A 56 -12.07 -8.00 5.26
CA ASP A 56 -11.00 -8.47 6.13
C ASP A 56 -9.99 -7.35 6.39
N VAL A 57 -9.61 -6.61 5.35
CA VAL A 57 -8.67 -5.49 5.46
C VAL A 57 -9.24 -4.38 6.36
N HIS A 58 -10.50 -4.01 6.16
CA HIS A 58 -11.18 -3.05 7.05
C HIS A 58 -11.20 -3.52 8.51
N MET A 59 -11.38 -4.83 8.75
CA MET A 59 -11.32 -5.40 10.10
C MET A 59 -9.92 -5.35 10.69
N VAL A 60 -8.88 -5.64 9.89
CA VAL A 60 -7.48 -5.50 10.30
C VAL A 60 -7.20 -4.07 10.70
N LEU A 61 -7.49 -3.07 9.86
CA LEU A 61 -7.21 -1.67 10.14
C LEU A 61 -7.94 -1.18 11.40
N THR A 62 -9.19 -1.60 11.58
CA THR A 62 -9.97 -1.29 12.79
C THR A 62 -9.33 -1.85 14.06
N LEU A 63 -8.97 -3.13 14.05
CA LEU A 63 -8.37 -3.77 15.23
C LEU A 63 -6.93 -3.33 15.45
N ALA A 64 -6.18 -3.07 14.39
CA ALA A 64 -4.85 -2.51 14.46
C ALA A 64 -4.90 -1.15 15.19
N ALA A 65 -5.84 -0.27 14.80
CA ALA A 65 -6.10 1.00 15.47
C ALA A 65 -6.39 0.85 16.96
N GLU A 66 -7.20 -0.14 17.33
CA GLU A 66 -7.56 -0.40 18.72
C GLU A 66 -6.38 -0.92 19.57
N TYR A 67 -5.49 -1.73 18.98
CA TYR A 67 -4.46 -2.46 19.73
C TYR A 67 -3.02 -2.01 19.47
N GLY A 68 -2.82 -0.97 18.65
CA GLY A 68 -1.48 -0.44 18.36
C GLY A 68 -0.62 -1.38 17.51
N VAL A 69 -1.23 -2.11 16.58
CA VAL A 69 -0.52 -3.03 15.67
C VAL A 69 -0.18 -2.34 14.35
N THR A 70 1.07 -2.44 13.91
CA THR A 70 1.51 -1.91 12.62
C THR A 70 1.09 -2.84 11.49
N VAL A 71 0.62 -2.26 10.39
CA VAL A 71 0.19 -3.01 9.19
C VAL A 71 1.23 -2.85 8.10
N CYS A 72 1.65 -3.97 7.51
CA CYS A 72 2.64 -3.98 6.43
C CYS A 72 2.08 -4.67 5.20
N LEU A 73 2.45 -4.19 4.01
CA LEU A 73 2.16 -4.87 2.75
C LEU A 73 3.24 -5.94 2.49
N ASP A 74 2.81 -7.15 2.16
CA ASP A 74 3.72 -8.22 1.73
C ASP A 74 4.38 -7.91 0.37
N GLY A 75 5.57 -8.45 0.15
CA GLY A 75 6.31 -8.31 -1.11
C GLY A 75 7.01 -6.96 -1.30
N VAL A 76 6.93 -6.06 -0.31
CA VAL A 76 7.71 -4.81 -0.28
C VAL A 76 8.97 -5.03 0.57
N PRO A 77 10.19 -4.81 0.02
CA PRO A 77 11.44 -5.04 0.75
C PRO A 77 11.52 -4.24 2.06
N GLN A 78 11.87 -4.92 3.17
CA GLN A 78 12.19 -4.32 4.48
C GLN A 78 11.05 -3.54 5.17
N ALA A 79 9.78 -3.75 4.79
CA ALA A 79 8.62 -3.26 5.54
C ALA A 79 8.49 -3.83 6.98
N SER A 80 9.37 -4.77 7.38
CA SER A 80 9.26 -5.64 8.56
C SER A 80 10.13 -5.24 9.77
N GLU A 81 10.92 -4.16 9.70
CA GLU A 81 11.77 -3.70 10.81
C GLU A 81 11.03 -2.69 11.70
N THR A 82 10.01 -3.15 12.43
CA THR A 82 9.31 -2.31 13.42
C THR A 82 9.55 -2.84 14.83
N ASP A 83 9.81 -1.95 15.79
CA ASP A 83 10.04 -2.27 17.21
C ASP A 83 8.78 -2.73 17.99
N GLY A 84 7.71 -3.13 17.30
CA GLY A 84 6.40 -3.43 17.90
C GLY A 84 5.60 -4.52 17.17
N PRO A 85 4.36 -4.80 17.63
CA PRO A 85 3.52 -5.82 17.03
C PRO A 85 3.14 -5.46 15.59
N MET A 86 3.21 -6.46 14.71
CA MET A 86 3.02 -6.27 13.28
C MET A 86 2.11 -7.35 12.68
N ILE A 87 1.25 -6.92 11.76
CA ILE A 87 0.52 -7.80 10.85
C ILE A 87 0.93 -7.50 9.41
N VAL A 88 1.45 -8.51 8.71
CA VAL A 88 1.69 -8.45 7.28
C VAL A 88 0.41 -8.86 6.55
N LEU A 89 -0.02 -8.05 5.60
CA LEU A 89 -1.13 -8.34 4.71
C LEU A 89 -0.57 -8.78 3.35
N ALA A 90 -0.82 -10.03 3.00
CA ALA A 90 -0.41 -10.62 1.73
C ALA A 90 -1.60 -10.68 0.77
N PRO A 91 -1.74 -9.77 -0.21
CA PRO A 91 -2.81 -9.86 -1.18
C PRO A 91 -2.66 -11.14 -2.00
N GLY A 92 -3.57 -12.09 -1.79
CA GLY A 92 -3.47 -13.41 -2.40
C GLY A 92 -4.57 -13.70 -3.42
N ARG A 93 -4.81 -15.00 -3.66
CA ARG A 93 -5.62 -15.47 -4.80
C ARG A 93 -7.07 -15.03 -4.73
N GLN A 94 -7.62 -14.86 -3.53
CA GLN A 94 -8.99 -14.40 -3.31
C GLN A 94 -9.19 -12.93 -3.71
N MET A 95 -8.10 -12.16 -3.79
CA MET A 95 -8.06 -10.77 -4.24
C MET A 95 -7.23 -10.64 -5.54
N ALA A 96 -7.35 -11.59 -6.47
CA ALA A 96 -6.58 -11.64 -7.71
C ALA A 96 -7.44 -11.58 -8.99
N ARG A 97 -8.63 -10.95 -8.92
CA ARG A 97 -9.47 -10.73 -10.10
C ARG A 97 -8.81 -9.74 -11.07
N CYS A 98 -8.74 -10.13 -12.34
CA CYS A 98 -8.26 -9.26 -13.41
C CYS A 98 -9.09 -9.49 -14.69
N ASP A 99 -9.86 -8.48 -15.06
CA ASP A 99 -10.81 -8.53 -16.18
C ASP A 99 -10.77 -7.23 -16.99
N ARG A 100 -10.99 -7.34 -18.30
CA ARG A 100 -11.17 -6.18 -19.16
C ARG A 100 -12.51 -5.51 -18.81
N LEU A 101 -12.51 -4.18 -18.64
CA LEU A 101 -13.72 -3.43 -18.23
C LEU A 101 -14.79 -3.43 -19.32
N GLU A 102 -14.37 -3.33 -20.58
CA GLU A 102 -15.25 -3.33 -21.75
C GLU A 102 -14.67 -4.23 -22.85
N PRO A 103 -15.52 -4.89 -23.66
CA PRO A 103 -15.05 -5.61 -24.84
C PRO A 103 -14.25 -4.68 -25.77
N ASN A 104 -13.02 -5.09 -26.14
CA ASN A 104 -12.08 -4.33 -26.99
C ASN A 104 -11.51 -3.02 -26.40
N SER A 105 -11.70 -2.74 -25.11
CA SER A 105 -11.05 -1.60 -24.45
C SER A 105 -9.71 -2.00 -23.85
N ASN A 106 -8.70 -1.12 -23.90
CA ASN A 106 -7.40 -1.35 -23.24
C ASN A 106 -7.46 -1.23 -21.71
N ARG A 107 -8.64 -0.98 -21.14
CA ARG A 107 -8.81 -0.76 -19.70
C ARG A 107 -9.12 -2.06 -18.98
N TRP A 108 -8.35 -2.35 -17.94
CA TRP A 108 -8.47 -3.56 -17.14
C TRP A 108 -8.72 -3.21 -15.69
N PHE A 109 -9.72 -3.84 -15.08
CA PHE A 109 -9.86 -3.91 -13.63
C PHE A 109 -8.90 -4.95 -13.09
N VAL A 110 -8.12 -4.60 -12.06
CA VAL A 110 -7.08 -5.44 -11.50
C VAL A 110 -7.13 -5.35 -9.98
N GLN A 111 -7.14 -6.49 -9.30
CA GLN A 111 -7.05 -6.55 -7.84
C GLN A 111 -5.59 -6.72 -7.37
N PRO A 112 -5.27 -6.32 -6.13
CA PRO A 112 -3.91 -6.27 -5.62
C PRO A 112 -3.16 -7.60 -5.64
N GLY A 113 -3.84 -8.74 -5.53
CA GLY A 113 -3.25 -10.08 -5.51
C GLY A 113 -2.99 -10.70 -6.88
N CYS A 114 -3.29 -10.00 -7.98
CA CYS A 114 -2.89 -10.46 -9.31
C CYS A 114 -1.37 -10.55 -9.39
N LEU A 115 -0.85 -11.62 -10.00
CA LEU A 115 0.59 -11.79 -10.21
C LEU A 115 1.02 -11.16 -11.53
N LEU A 116 2.20 -10.53 -11.57
CA LEU A 116 2.69 -9.87 -12.78
C LEU A 116 2.88 -10.84 -13.96
N GLY A 117 3.29 -12.09 -13.72
CA GLY A 117 3.37 -13.09 -14.79
C GLY A 117 2.02 -13.44 -15.41
N GLU A 118 0.93 -13.32 -14.65
CA GLU A 118 -0.44 -13.51 -15.16
C GLU A 118 -0.95 -12.30 -15.92
N MET A 119 -0.51 -11.10 -15.51
CA MET A 119 -0.74 -9.86 -16.26
C MET A 119 0.00 -9.90 -17.60
N GLU A 120 1.26 -10.29 -17.62
CA GLU A 120 2.04 -10.47 -18.85
C GLU A 120 1.35 -11.43 -19.83
N ALA A 121 0.90 -12.59 -19.34
CA ALA A 121 0.16 -13.58 -20.13
C ALA A 121 -1.18 -13.05 -20.69
N LYS A 122 -1.73 -11.96 -20.11
CA LYS A 122 -2.93 -11.26 -20.58
C LYS A 122 -2.66 -10.12 -21.55
N GLY A 123 -1.39 -9.83 -21.85
CA GLY A 123 -1.00 -8.84 -22.87
C GLY A 123 -0.18 -7.67 -22.35
N PHE A 124 0.08 -7.56 -21.04
CA PHE A 124 0.85 -6.46 -20.43
C PHE A 124 2.36 -6.65 -20.61
N GLN A 125 2.87 -6.44 -21.82
CA GLN A 125 4.24 -6.79 -22.19
C GLN A 125 5.32 -5.96 -21.48
N GLY A 126 5.02 -4.72 -21.06
CA GLY A 126 6.00 -3.92 -20.29
C GLY A 126 6.28 -4.47 -18.89
N LEU A 127 5.53 -5.49 -18.43
CA LEU A 127 5.78 -6.17 -17.16
C LEU A 127 6.70 -7.40 -17.30
N ALA A 128 7.13 -7.77 -18.51
CA ALA A 128 7.86 -9.01 -18.76
C ALA A 128 9.21 -9.14 -18.01
N ASN A 129 9.87 -8.02 -17.69
CA ASN A 129 11.13 -8.03 -16.92
C ASN A 129 10.90 -8.00 -15.40
N ALA A 130 9.66 -7.89 -14.94
CA ALA A 130 9.36 -7.89 -13.51
C ALA A 130 9.26 -9.33 -12.97
N PRO A 131 9.52 -9.57 -11.67
CA PRO A 131 9.42 -10.91 -11.11
C PRO A 131 7.99 -11.46 -11.25
N ALA A 132 7.85 -12.62 -11.93
CA ALA A 132 6.53 -13.17 -12.25
C ALA A 132 5.64 -13.45 -11.02
N GLY A 133 6.26 -13.76 -9.86
CA GLY A 133 5.58 -13.99 -8.59
C GLY A 133 5.29 -12.72 -7.78
N MET A 134 5.68 -11.53 -8.25
CA MET A 134 5.34 -10.27 -7.61
C MET A 134 3.84 -9.99 -7.79
N THR A 135 3.19 -9.52 -6.73
CA THR A 135 1.80 -9.09 -6.79
C THR A 135 1.71 -7.68 -7.39
N VAL A 136 0.55 -7.33 -7.97
CA VAL A 136 0.29 -5.98 -8.47
C VAL A 136 0.37 -4.94 -7.34
N ALA A 137 0.00 -5.28 -6.11
CA ALA A 137 0.20 -4.39 -4.96
C ALA A 137 1.68 -4.13 -4.67
N ALA A 138 2.51 -5.17 -4.65
CA ALA A 138 3.94 -5.03 -4.41
C ALA A 138 4.62 -4.26 -5.56
N TRP A 139 4.21 -4.49 -6.81
CA TRP A 139 4.65 -3.70 -7.97
C TRP A 139 4.33 -2.21 -7.81
N LEU A 140 3.07 -1.90 -7.47
CA LEU A 140 2.63 -0.52 -7.29
C LEU A 140 3.36 0.18 -6.14
N ALA A 141 3.65 -0.55 -5.08
CA ALA A 141 4.36 -0.06 -3.91
C ALA A 141 5.88 0.11 -4.15
N ASP A 142 6.48 -0.66 -5.06
CA ASP A 142 7.91 -0.62 -5.30
C ASP A 142 8.29 0.65 -6.08
N ARG A 143 8.93 1.60 -5.39
CA ARG A 143 9.43 2.84 -6.00
C ARG A 143 10.31 2.57 -7.21
N ARG A 144 11.02 1.43 -7.22
CA ARG A 144 11.93 1.09 -8.30
C ARG A 144 11.25 0.92 -9.65
N GLN A 145 9.97 0.54 -9.61
CA GLN A 145 9.11 0.32 -10.78
C GLN A 145 8.48 1.62 -11.29
N HIS A 146 8.69 2.74 -10.58
CA HIS A 146 7.92 3.96 -10.75
C HIS A 146 8.77 5.24 -10.72
N ASP A 147 10.03 5.17 -11.14
CA ASP A 147 10.94 6.33 -11.27
C ASP A 147 10.82 7.01 -12.63
N TRP A 148 9.59 7.36 -12.98
CA TRP A 148 9.32 8.22 -14.12
C TRP A 148 9.91 9.60 -13.91
N PRO A 149 10.41 10.26 -14.96
CA PRO A 149 10.79 11.67 -14.89
C PRO A 149 9.69 12.53 -14.26
N SER A 150 10.09 13.64 -13.64
CA SER A 150 9.19 14.50 -12.89
C SER A 150 7.99 14.93 -13.74
N GLY A 151 6.78 14.70 -13.22
CA GLY A 151 5.52 15.01 -13.87
C GLY A 151 5.13 14.09 -15.04
N ARG A 152 5.84 12.97 -15.29
CA ARG A 152 5.52 11.99 -16.34
C ARG A 152 4.94 10.68 -15.80
N THR A 153 4.22 10.74 -14.68
CA THR A 153 3.60 9.58 -14.04
C THR A 153 2.53 8.88 -14.89
N ALA A 154 1.99 9.53 -15.93
CA ALA A 154 1.05 8.91 -16.86
C ALA A 154 1.64 7.71 -17.62
N LEU A 155 2.97 7.63 -17.74
CA LEU A 155 3.67 6.48 -18.32
C LEU A 155 3.46 5.19 -17.51
N SER A 156 3.02 5.27 -16.26
CA SER A 156 2.69 4.10 -15.44
C SER A 156 1.51 3.27 -15.97
N GLY A 157 0.66 3.85 -16.83
CA GLY A 157 -0.58 3.21 -17.27
C GLY A 157 -1.65 3.07 -16.18
N VAL A 158 -1.43 3.59 -14.96
CA VAL A 158 -2.45 3.59 -13.91
C VAL A 158 -3.49 4.68 -14.22
N LEU A 159 -4.74 4.28 -14.40
CA LEU A 159 -5.86 5.18 -14.69
C LEU A 159 -6.66 5.51 -13.43
N HIS A 160 -6.95 4.51 -12.61
CA HIS A 160 -7.68 4.66 -11.34
C HIS A 160 -7.12 3.72 -10.28
N CYS A 161 -7.35 4.06 -9.02
CA CYS A 161 -7.00 3.25 -7.86
C CYS A 161 -8.04 3.43 -6.75
N SER A 162 -8.51 2.37 -6.11
CA SER A 162 -9.23 2.47 -4.84
C SER A 162 -8.31 2.14 -3.69
N VAL A 163 -8.38 2.96 -2.65
CA VAL A 163 -7.55 2.82 -1.47
C VAL A 163 -8.37 2.88 -0.19
N ILE A 164 -7.86 2.23 0.86
CA ILE A 164 -8.30 2.38 2.24
C ILE A 164 -7.19 3.10 3.01
N LEU A 165 -7.50 4.28 3.53
CA LEU A 165 -6.59 5.08 4.36
C LEU A 165 -6.45 4.49 5.77
N ALA A 166 -5.47 5.00 6.53
CA ALA A 166 -5.19 4.56 7.90
C ALA A 166 -6.39 4.73 8.87
N ASP A 167 -7.27 5.69 8.60
CA ASP A 167 -8.50 5.94 9.36
C ASP A 167 -9.71 5.12 8.85
N ASN A 168 -9.45 4.14 7.99
CA ASN A 168 -10.43 3.26 7.36
C ASN A 168 -11.35 3.95 6.32
N THR A 169 -11.05 5.20 5.94
CA THR A 169 -11.74 5.89 4.85
C THR A 169 -11.40 5.25 3.51
N GLN A 170 -12.42 4.84 2.75
CA GLN A 170 -12.27 4.40 1.37
C GLN A 170 -12.29 5.59 0.42
N ALA A 171 -11.46 5.55 -0.62
CA ALA A 171 -11.45 6.56 -1.67
C ALA A 171 -11.06 6.00 -3.03
N ALA A 172 -11.79 6.43 -4.06
CA ALA A 172 -11.44 6.18 -5.45
C ALA A 172 -10.65 7.38 -6.00
N LEU A 173 -9.43 7.11 -6.46
CA LEU A 173 -8.50 8.06 -7.05
C LEU A 173 -8.47 7.88 -8.58
N GLY A 174 -8.29 8.97 -9.31
CA GLY A 174 -8.32 8.99 -10.77
C GLY A 174 -8.06 10.38 -11.34
N PRO A 175 -8.40 10.62 -12.62
CA PRO A 175 -8.31 11.94 -13.24
C PRO A 175 -9.00 13.01 -12.39
N PHE A 176 -8.37 14.16 -12.23
CA PHE A 176 -8.84 15.25 -11.37
C PHE A 176 -8.86 16.58 -12.12
N GLY A 177 -9.83 17.44 -11.79
CA GLY A 177 -10.03 18.73 -12.45
C GLY A 177 -11.15 18.72 -13.47
N GLN A 178 -10.97 19.46 -14.57
CA GLN A 178 -12.06 19.85 -15.49
C GLN A 178 -12.77 18.68 -16.19
N ASP A 179 -12.08 17.56 -16.40
CA ASP A 179 -12.64 16.36 -17.04
C ASP A 179 -13.08 15.28 -16.04
N ASN A 180 -12.97 15.56 -14.73
CA ASN A 180 -13.33 14.59 -13.70
C ASN A 180 -14.85 14.55 -13.49
N ARG A 181 -15.42 13.34 -13.54
CA ARG A 181 -16.85 13.09 -13.32
C ARG A 181 -17.17 12.56 -11.92
N ASN A 182 -16.15 12.26 -11.11
CA ASN A 182 -16.31 11.71 -9.77
C ASN A 182 -15.76 12.70 -8.73
N PRO A 183 -16.62 13.40 -7.97
CA PRO A 183 -16.16 14.28 -6.91
C PRO A 183 -15.39 13.51 -5.82
N LEU A 184 -14.60 14.22 -5.01
CA LEU A 184 -14.00 13.64 -3.81
C LEU A 184 -15.11 13.42 -2.78
N ASP A 185 -15.47 12.16 -2.57
CA ASP A 185 -16.68 11.77 -1.84
C ASP A 185 -16.58 11.88 -0.30
N SER A 186 -15.40 12.22 0.24
CA SER A 186 -15.20 12.40 1.68
C SER A 186 -14.48 13.69 2.04
N LEU A 187 -14.87 14.30 3.17
CA LEU A 187 -14.22 15.49 3.72
C LEU A 187 -12.73 15.23 4.00
N ARG A 188 -12.41 14.04 4.54
CA ARG A 188 -11.04 13.60 4.80
C ARG A 188 -10.18 13.65 3.54
N MET A 189 -10.72 13.16 2.42
CA MET A 189 -10.01 13.16 1.14
C MET A 189 -9.88 14.58 0.58
N GLN A 190 -10.92 15.41 0.68
CA GLN A 190 -10.84 16.82 0.27
C GLN A 190 -9.75 17.59 1.04
N GLN A 191 -9.64 17.35 2.35
CA GLN A 191 -8.60 17.93 3.20
C GLN A 191 -7.21 17.41 2.83
N LEU A 192 -7.06 16.10 2.63
CA LEU A 192 -5.80 15.47 2.20
C LEU A 192 -5.31 16.07 0.88
N ILE A 193 -6.17 16.06 -0.15
CA ILE A 193 -5.80 16.57 -1.48
C ILE A 193 -5.49 18.06 -1.42
N SER A 194 -6.26 18.85 -0.68
CA SER A 194 -5.97 20.29 -0.50
C SER A 194 -4.61 20.52 0.17
N ALA A 195 -4.27 19.73 1.20
CA ALA A 195 -2.98 19.83 1.88
C ALA A 195 -1.80 19.41 0.98
N LEU A 196 -1.98 18.39 0.13
CA LEU A 196 -0.95 17.98 -0.82
C LEU A 196 -0.71 19.06 -1.91
N PHE A 197 -1.76 19.70 -2.42
CA PHE A 197 -1.59 20.85 -3.33
C PHE A 197 -0.88 22.03 -2.66
N GLN A 198 -1.19 22.31 -1.39
CA GLN A 198 -0.49 23.33 -0.62
C GLN A 198 0.99 22.99 -0.47
N LEU A 199 1.31 21.75 -0.08
CA LEU A 199 2.67 21.26 0.05
C LEU A 199 3.44 21.36 -1.28
N MET A 200 2.82 20.98 -2.40
CA MET A 200 3.42 21.12 -3.72
C MET A 200 3.64 22.59 -4.10
N GLY A 201 2.80 23.51 -3.65
CA GLY A 201 2.94 24.95 -3.91
C GLY A 201 4.04 25.65 -3.10
N GLU A 202 4.64 25.00 -2.11
CA GLU A 202 5.72 25.57 -1.30
C GLU A 202 7.02 25.70 -2.10
N SER A 203 7.79 26.78 -1.87
CA SER A 203 9.02 27.07 -2.61
C SER A 203 10.06 25.96 -2.51
N ASP A 204 10.17 25.36 -1.34
CA ASP A 204 11.18 24.33 -1.05
C ASP A 204 10.82 23.02 -1.75
N THR A 205 9.54 22.67 -1.78
CA THR A 205 9.03 21.52 -2.55
C THR A 205 9.15 21.75 -4.05
N GLN A 206 8.83 22.96 -4.54
CA GLN A 206 9.00 23.32 -5.95
C GLN A 206 10.47 23.25 -6.39
N ALA A 207 11.41 23.61 -5.50
CA ALA A 207 12.84 23.53 -5.80
C ALA A 207 13.35 22.09 -5.96
N LEU A 208 12.62 21.08 -5.47
CA LEU A 208 12.95 19.67 -5.67
C LEU A 208 12.57 19.17 -7.06
N ARG A 209 11.81 19.95 -7.83
CA ARG A 209 11.38 19.58 -9.18
C ARG A 209 12.55 19.67 -10.16
N GLN A 210 13.28 18.57 -10.28
CA GLN A 210 14.36 18.38 -11.25
C GLN A 210 13.90 17.48 -12.40
N GLU A 211 14.81 17.04 -13.27
CA GLU A 211 14.48 16.07 -14.33
C GLU A 211 13.96 14.75 -13.72
N GLN A 212 14.64 14.25 -12.68
CA GLN A 212 14.19 13.15 -11.85
C GLN A 212 13.61 13.65 -10.53
N TRP A 213 12.56 12.99 -10.06
CA TRP A 213 11.88 13.36 -8.83
C TRP A 213 12.58 12.75 -7.59
N PRO A 214 13.16 13.56 -6.70
CA PRO A 214 14.02 13.05 -5.63
C PRO A 214 13.23 12.48 -4.44
N CYS A 215 12.01 12.95 -4.19
CA CYS A 215 11.16 12.45 -3.10
C CYS A 215 10.62 11.06 -3.42
N ARG A 216 10.40 10.27 -2.38
CA ARG A 216 9.85 8.92 -2.41
C ARG A 216 8.45 8.89 -2.99
N TYR A 217 7.59 9.76 -2.48
CA TYR A 217 6.20 9.82 -2.89
C TYR A 217 6.03 10.78 -4.07
N ARG A 218 5.19 10.39 -5.04
CA ARG A 218 5.02 11.07 -6.33
C ARG A 218 4.14 12.32 -6.23
N LEU A 219 4.49 13.26 -5.35
CA LEU A 219 3.79 14.54 -5.22
C LEU A 219 3.83 15.36 -6.52
N ASP A 220 4.86 15.17 -7.34
CA ASP A 220 4.99 15.73 -8.68
C ASP A 220 3.85 15.36 -9.64
N ALA A 221 3.08 14.31 -9.34
CA ALA A 221 1.86 13.97 -10.07
C ALA A 221 0.77 15.06 -10.01
N LEU A 222 0.84 15.98 -9.04
CA LEU A 222 -0.07 17.13 -8.94
C LEU A 222 0.25 18.24 -9.95
N GLU A 223 1.41 18.17 -10.59
CA GLU A 223 1.84 19.11 -11.61
C GLU A 223 2.47 18.34 -12.79
N PRO A 224 1.64 17.64 -13.58
CA PRO A 224 2.11 16.86 -14.71
C PRO A 224 2.74 17.75 -15.79
N VAL A 225 3.49 17.14 -16.71
CA VAL A 225 4.03 17.85 -17.87
C VAL A 225 2.91 18.46 -18.71
N LYS A 226 3.22 19.56 -19.40
CA LYS A 226 2.23 20.31 -20.18
C LYS A 226 1.52 19.40 -21.19
N GLY A 227 0.18 19.39 -21.13
CA GLY A 227 -0.68 18.61 -22.01
C GLY A 227 -1.23 17.34 -21.36
N GLU A 228 -0.66 16.92 -20.23
CA GLU A 228 -1.23 15.86 -19.38
C GLU A 228 -2.12 16.47 -18.29
N GLY A 229 -3.17 15.73 -17.91
CA GLY A 229 -4.07 16.10 -16.81
C GLY A 229 -3.61 15.50 -15.49
N ILE A 230 -4.02 16.10 -14.37
CA ILE A 230 -3.72 15.57 -13.03
C ILE A 230 -4.48 14.26 -12.84
N ASN A 231 -3.80 13.23 -12.32
CA ASN A 231 -4.43 11.98 -11.90
C ASN A 231 -3.99 11.62 -10.48
N LEU A 232 -4.93 11.64 -9.53
CA LEU A 232 -4.65 11.39 -8.12
C LEU A 232 -4.23 9.94 -7.85
N ALA A 233 -4.57 8.99 -8.73
CA ALA A 233 -4.12 7.60 -8.60
C ALA A 233 -2.59 7.51 -8.68
N HIS A 234 -1.93 8.46 -9.33
CA HIS A 234 -0.47 8.48 -9.49
C HIS A 234 0.27 8.82 -8.19
N LEU A 235 -0.41 9.40 -7.19
CA LEU A 235 0.16 9.57 -5.85
C LEU A 235 0.48 8.23 -5.16
N MET A 236 -0.14 7.14 -5.61
CA MET A 236 0.10 5.80 -5.10
C MET A 236 1.28 5.09 -5.79
N LEU A 237 1.87 5.65 -6.84
CA LEU A 237 3.03 5.02 -7.49
C LEU A 237 4.24 5.09 -6.56
N GLY A 238 4.82 3.93 -6.24
CA GLY A 238 5.99 3.83 -5.38
C GLY A 238 5.71 4.12 -3.91
N HIS A 239 4.46 3.94 -3.47
CA HIS A 239 4.00 4.31 -2.12
C HIS A 239 4.54 3.42 -0.99
N GLY A 240 5.36 2.41 -1.30
CA GLY A 240 6.03 1.58 -0.30
C GLY A 240 5.13 0.76 0.62
N GLY A 241 3.83 0.64 0.38
CA GLY A 241 2.92 0.00 1.33
C GLY A 241 2.49 0.87 2.51
N ASP A 242 2.90 2.15 2.57
CA ASP A 242 2.83 2.94 3.81
C ASP A 242 1.94 4.18 3.81
N LEU A 243 1.35 4.54 2.66
CA LEU A 243 0.35 5.62 2.57
C LEU A 243 -1.09 5.11 2.74
N ALA A 244 -1.41 3.96 2.14
CA ALA A 244 -2.73 3.36 2.15
C ALA A 244 -2.68 1.90 1.68
N TRP A 245 -3.76 1.16 1.94
CA TRP A 245 -3.99 -0.14 1.32
C TRP A 245 -4.69 0.02 -0.03
N VAL A 246 -4.27 -0.71 -1.05
CA VAL A 246 -4.87 -0.67 -2.40
C VAL A 246 -5.84 -1.83 -2.58
N GLU A 247 -7.08 -1.54 -2.95
CA GLU A 247 -8.14 -2.54 -3.11
C GLU A 247 -8.34 -2.99 -4.56
N TRP A 248 -8.15 -2.08 -5.50
CA TRP A 248 -8.20 -2.35 -6.94
C TRP A 248 -7.61 -1.20 -7.73
N LEU A 249 -7.25 -1.49 -8.97
CA LEU A 249 -6.70 -0.58 -9.96
C LEU A 249 -7.49 -0.67 -11.26
N VAL A 250 -7.43 0.40 -12.04
CA VAL A 250 -7.70 0.34 -13.48
C VAL A 250 -6.41 0.65 -14.22
N LEU A 251 -5.95 -0.28 -15.04
CA LEU A 251 -4.74 -0.16 -15.84
C LEU A 251 -5.06 0.00 -17.32
N ASP A 252 -4.23 0.75 -18.04
CA ASP A 252 -4.20 0.85 -19.49
C ASP A 252 -3.14 -0.09 -20.07
N GLU A 253 -3.60 -1.15 -20.73
CA GLU A 253 -2.75 -2.14 -21.40
C GLU A 253 -1.88 -1.51 -22.48
N ALA A 254 -2.38 -0.54 -23.25
CA ALA A 254 -1.61 0.01 -24.36
C ALA A 254 -0.42 0.85 -23.88
N VAL A 255 -0.58 1.56 -22.76
CA VAL A 255 0.51 2.32 -22.15
C VAL A 255 1.58 1.38 -21.60
N LEU A 256 1.17 0.38 -20.83
CA LEU A 256 2.09 -0.58 -20.24
C LEU A 256 2.77 -1.45 -21.30
N SER A 257 2.10 -1.82 -22.39
CA SER A 257 2.70 -2.62 -23.46
C SER A 257 3.53 -1.81 -24.45
N GLY A 258 3.33 -0.49 -24.52
CA GLY A 258 4.13 0.42 -25.34
C GLY A 258 5.40 0.91 -24.66
N SER A 259 5.59 0.58 -23.39
CA SER A 259 6.79 0.93 -22.62
C SER A 259 7.85 -0.16 -22.82
N ASP A 260 9.08 0.24 -23.17
CA ASP A 260 10.20 -0.69 -23.14
C ASP A 260 10.31 -1.27 -21.73
N PRO A 261 10.50 -2.61 -21.59
CA PRO A 261 10.55 -3.21 -20.28
C PRO A 261 11.77 -2.65 -19.55
N GLN A 262 11.51 -1.84 -18.53
CA GLN A 262 12.50 -0.97 -17.92
C GLN A 262 13.63 -1.81 -17.30
N ASP A 263 14.86 -1.34 -17.47
CA ASP A 263 16.03 -1.97 -16.87
C ASP A 263 16.13 -1.48 -15.42
N TRP A 264 15.70 -2.32 -14.47
CA TRP A 264 15.51 -1.96 -13.04
C TRP A 264 16.81 -1.76 -12.24
N SER A 265 17.91 -1.40 -12.92
CA SER A 265 19.20 -1.14 -12.28
C SER A 265 19.22 0.28 -11.70
N TRP A 266 19.02 0.36 -10.38
CA TRP A 266 19.04 1.63 -9.66
C TRP A 266 20.46 2.05 -9.27
N PRO A 267 20.90 3.27 -9.62
CA PRO A 267 21.99 3.89 -8.89
C PRO A 267 21.49 4.25 -7.48
N ASN A 268 22.27 3.86 -6.48
CA ASN A 268 22.03 4.23 -5.09
C ASN A 268 22.19 5.77 -4.96
N GLN A 269 21.09 6.52 -5.07
CA GLN A 269 21.10 7.96 -4.87
C GLN A 269 20.64 8.26 -3.45
N GLU A 270 21.55 8.77 -2.62
CA GLU A 270 21.20 9.30 -1.31
C GLU A 270 20.17 10.42 -1.48
N GLN A 271 19.00 10.24 -0.87
CA GLN A 271 17.98 11.28 -0.83
C GLN A 271 18.50 12.48 -0.02
N SER A 272 18.23 13.68 -0.52
CA SER A 272 18.52 14.90 0.24
C SER A 272 17.62 14.99 1.47
N TRP A 273 18.07 15.70 2.51
CA TRP A 273 17.27 15.96 3.71
C TRP A 273 15.95 16.68 3.39
N GLN A 274 15.95 17.56 2.36
CA GLN A 274 14.72 18.23 1.91
C GLN A 274 13.71 17.23 1.34
N ALA A 275 14.17 16.25 0.57
CA ALA A 275 13.30 15.23 0.00
C ALA A 275 12.67 14.37 1.12
N GLN A 276 13.46 14.01 2.13
CA GLN A 276 13.00 13.27 3.31
C GLN A 276 12.01 14.05 4.17
N ASP A 277 12.17 15.37 4.31
CA ASP A 277 11.21 16.23 5.02
C ASP A 277 9.86 16.24 4.31
N VAL A 278 9.86 16.45 2.99
CA VAL A 278 8.64 16.39 2.17
C VAL A 278 7.98 15.01 2.27
N ASP A 279 8.76 13.93 2.19
CA ASP A 279 8.22 12.57 2.32
C ASP A 279 7.57 12.34 3.69
N SER A 280 8.22 12.77 4.77
CA SER A 280 7.69 12.65 6.14
C SER A 280 6.38 13.43 6.30
N ARG A 281 6.27 14.60 5.67
CA ARG A 281 5.04 15.42 5.67
C ARG A 281 3.93 14.75 4.87
N ILE A 282 4.23 14.15 3.72
CA ILE A 282 3.24 13.37 2.94
C ILE A 282 2.75 12.17 3.75
N LYS A 283 3.65 11.41 4.37
CA LYS A 283 3.29 10.28 5.25
C LYS A 283 2.36 10.73 6.36
N ALA A 284 2.67 11.82 7.07
CA ALA A 284 1.83 12.35 8.14
C ALA A 284 0.44 12.80 7.65
N LEU A 285 0.31 13.24 6.39
CA LEU A 285 -0.99 13.59 5.81
C LEU A 285 -1.85 12.36 5.50
N PHE A 286 -1.26 11.26 5.04
CA PHE A 286 -1.96 10.01 4.72
C PHE A 286 -2.27 9.17 5.96
N ASP A 287 -1.29 9.05 6.85
CA ASP A 287 -1.32 8.20 8.03
C ASP A 287 -0.77 8.94 9.27
N PRO A 288 -1.58 9.84 9.86
CA PRO A 288 -1.17 10.64 11.02
C PRO A 288 -0.98 9.81 12.31
N THR A 289 -1.27 8.50 12.27
CA THR A 289 -1.22 7.60 13.43
C THR A 289 -0.21 6.47 13.27
N ASP A 290 0.64 6.53 12.24
CA ASP A 290 1.66 5.53 11.90
C ASP A 290 1.09 4.09 11.91
N ARG A 291 -0.11 3.93 11.33
CA ARG A 291 -0.79 2.63 11.19
C ARG A 291 -0.02 1.69 10.28
N PHE A 292 0.47 2.21 9.17
CA PHE A 292 1.28 1.47 8.22
C PHE A 292 2.76 1.68 8.52
N SER A 293 3.58 0.65 8.28
CA SER A 293 5.03 0.71 8.51
C SER A 293 5.69 1.92 7.86
N TYR A 294 6.75 2.44 8.48
CA TYR A 294 7.49 3.58 7.94
C TYR A 294 8.98 3.46 8.28
N PRO A 295 9.90 3.61 7.29
CA PRO A 295 9.61 3.62 5.86
C PRO A 295 9.07 2.25 5.40
N GLY A 296 8.08 2.23 4.52
CA GLY A 296 7.52 0.98 4.03
C GLY A 296 8.44 0.20 3.07
N GLN A 297 9.47 0.85 2.52
CA GLN A 297 10.55 0.24 1.74
C GLN A 297 11.83 1.06 1.94
N THR A 298 12.92 0.36 2.20
CA THR A 298 14.28 0.92 2.16
C THR A 298 14.81 0.89 0.73
N LEU A 299 15.46 1.98 0.30
CA LEU A 299 16.12 2.09 -1.00
C LEU A 299 17.59 1.72 -0.91
#